data_AF-A0A257WED4-F1
#
_entry.id   AF-A0A257WED4-F1
#
_cell.length_a   1.000
_cell.length_b   1.000
_cell.length_c   1.000
_cell.angle_alpha   90.00
_cell.angle_beta   90.00
_cell.angle_gamma   90.00
#
_symmetry.space_group_name_H-M   'P 1'
#
loop_
_entity.id
_entity.type
_entity.pdbx_description
1 polymer ?
#
loop_
_entity_poly.entity_id
_entity_poly.type
_entity_poly.pdbx_seq_one_letter_code
_entity_poly.pdbx_strand_id
1 'polypeptide(L)'
;MDIEEESARNAYLDEACGGDTRLRSEIEALLKSHVEAGSFLGTPAVQQAESAPPPTVMLGSSDDSADQVIPPKLGAAPVERDETEAAILSLLQPPERAGSLGRLAHYEVLEVLGKGAFGIVLK
;
A
#
# COMPACT_ATOMS: atom_id res chain seq x y z
N MET A 1 14.13 10.04 28.31
CA MET A 1 15.55 10.45 28.30
C MET A 1 15.83 10.93 26.88
N ASP A 2 15.01 11.87 26.41
CA ASP A 2 14.80 12.12 24.97
C ASP A 2 15.42 13.44 24.51
N ILE A 3 15.73 14.32 25.47
CA ILE A 3 16.36 15.62 25.24
C ILE A 3 17.81 15.46 24.74
N GLU A 4 18.47 14.36 25.09
CA GLU A 4 19.83 14.04 24.62
C GLU A 4 19.85 13.56 23.16
N GLU A 5 18.79 12.91 22.67
CA GLU A 5 18.68 12.46 21.27
C GLU A 5 18.37 13.63 20.33
N GLU A 6 17.45 14.51 20.73
CA GLU A 6 17.10 15.73 19.97
C GLU A 6 18.30 16.66 19.79
N SER A 7 19.09 16.88 20.85
CA SER A 7 20.28 17.75 20.80
C SER A 7 21.42 17.15 19.98
N ALA A 8 21.65 15.83 20.08
CA ALA A 8 22.62 15.14 19.24
C ALA A 8 22.23 15.18 17.75
N ARG A 9 20.94 15.00 17.44
CA ARG A 9 20.40 15.10 16.09
C ARG A 9 20.60 16.49 15.50
N ASN A 10 20.32 17.54 16.28
CA ASN A 10 20.50 18.92 15.81
C ASN A 10 21.97 19.24 15.50
N ALA A 11 22.90 18.82 16.35
CA ALA A 11 24.34 19.00 16.09
C ALA A 11 24.81 18.27 14.83
N TYR A 12 24.29 17.06 14.58
CA TYR A 12 24.58 16.32 13.35
C TYR A 12 24.00 17.02 12.11
N LEU A 13 22.79 17.56 12.18
CA LEU A 13 22.20 18.32 11.07
C LEU A 13 22.97 19.63 10.79
N ASP A 14 23.48 20.30 11.83
CA ASP A 14 24.36 21.47 11.68
C ASP A 14 25.63 21.12 10.90
N GLU A 15 26.29 20.02 11.28
CA GLU A 15 27.51 19.54 10.62
C GLU A 15 27.24 19.07 9.18
N ALA A 16 26.25 18.20 8.99
CA ALA A 16 25.97 17.56 7.71
C ALA A 16 25.42 18.54 6.66
N CYS A 17 24.64 19.53 7.07
CA CYS A 17 24.13 20.55 6.15
C CYS A 17 25.20 21.60 5.80
N GLY A 18 26.31 21.67 6.54
CA GLY A 18 27.42 22.58 6.25
C GLY A 18 27.02 24.07 6.17
N GLY A 19 25.96 24.47 6.88
CA GLY A 19 25.39 25.82 6.84
C GLY A 19 24.36 26.07 5.73
N ASP A 20 24.02 25.08 4.89
CA ASP A 20 22.90 25.19 3.95
C ASP A 20 21.56 25.11 4.69
N THR A 21 20.98 26.28 4.93
CA THR A 21 19.71 26.43 5.66
C THR A 21 18.51 25.90 4.89
N ARG A 22 18.57 25.87 3.55
CA ARG A 22 17.49 25.36 2.71
C ARG A 22 17.45 23.84 2.82
N LEU A 23 18.59 23.18 2.61
CA LEU A 23 18.73 21.74 2.77
C LEU A 23 18.29 21.28 4.16
N ARG A 24 18.72 22.02 5.20
CA ARG A 24 18.30 21.75 6.58
C ARG A 24 16.78 21.78 6.74
N SER A 25 16.11 22.82 6.22
CA SER A 25 14.66 22.94 6.33
C SER A 25 13.91 21.79 5.64
N GLU A 26 14.42 21.31 4.50
CA GLU A 26 13.83 20.20 3.75
C GLU A 26 13.98 18.88 4.54
N ILE A 27 15.14 18.65 5.15
CA ILE A 27 15.39 17.47 5.98
C ILE A 27 14.52 17.50 7.26
N GLU A 28 14.41 18.65 7.93
CA GLU A 28 13.56 18.80 9.12
C GLU A 28 12.08 18.54 8.78
N ALA A 29 11.59 19.04 7.64
CA ALA A 29 10.24 18.76 7.17
C ALA A 29 10.02 17.27 6.90
N LEU A 30 10.99 16.60 6.28
CA LEU A 30 10.95 15.16 6.03
C LEU A 30 10.93 14.34 7.32
N LEU A 31 11.81 14.66 8.27
CA LEU A 31 11.87 13.98 9.57
C LEU A 31 10.57 14.15 10.35
N LYS A 32 10.00 15.36 10.35
CA LYS A 32 8.70 15.62 10.97
C LYS A 32 7.60 14.74 10.36
N SER A 33 7.52 14.68 9.03
CA SER A 33 6.55 13.83 8.34
C SER A 33 6.75 12.35 8.67
N HIS A 34 7.99 11.89 8.83
CA HIS A 34 8.29 10.52 9.23
C HIS A 34 7.77 10.18 10.63
N VAL A 35 7.94 11.08 11.61
CA VAL A 35 7.42 10.89 12.97
C VAL A 35 5.89 10.83 12.96
N GLU A 36 5.25 11.74 12.21
CA GLU A 36 3.80 11.75 12.04
C GLU A 36 3.31 10.45 11.37
N ALA A 37 3.98 9.97 10.33
CA ALA A 37 3.66 8.71 9.66
C ALA A 37 3.94 7.47 10.54
N GLY A 38 4.91 7.53 11.44
CA GLY A 38 5.16 6.45 12.41
C GLY A 38 3.95 6.18 13.31
N SER A 39 3.18 7.24 13.66
CA SER A 39 1.95 7.12 14.45
C SER A 39 0.80 6.43 13.69
N PHE A 40 0.82 6.47 12.35
CA PHE A 40 -0.17 5.80 11.51
C PHE A 40 -0.13 4.28 11.77
N LEU A 41 1.02 3.64 11.61
CA LEU A 41 1.14 2.19 11.85
C LEU A 41 1.17 1.80 13.33
N GLY A 42 1.41 2.76 14.24
CA GLY A 42 1.35 2.54 15.68
C GLY A 42 -0.08 2.42 16.23
N THR A 43 -1.09 2.81 15.46
CA THR A 43 -2.50 2.70 15.85
C THR A 43 -3.08 1.41 15.27
N PRO A 44 -3.66 0.50 16.09
CA PRO A 44 -4.32 -0.69 15.58
C PRO A 44 -5.37 -0.34 14.52
N ALA A 45 -5.44 -1.11 13.43
CA ALA A 45 -6.35 -0.85 12.31
C ALA A 45 -7.82 -0.71 12.73
N VAL A 46 -8.23 -1.42 13.79
CA VAL A 46 -9.58 -1.33 14.37
C VAL A 46 -9.86 0.08 14.90
N GLN A 47 -8.88 0.70 15.55
CA GLN A 47 -9.02 2.03 16.16
C GLN A 47 -8.86 3.15 15.11
N GLN A 48 -8.14 2.90 14.02
CA GLN A 48 -8.12 3.78 12.85
C GLN A 48 -9.48 3.87 12.16
N ALA A 49 -10.20 2.74 12.06
CA ALA A 49 -11.53 2.69 11.44
C ALA A 49 -12.58 3.50 12.22
N GLU A 50 -12.41 3.68 13.53
CA GLU A 50 -13.29 4.50 14.37
C GLU A 50 -13.03 6.01 14.20
N SER A 51 -11.80 6.39 13.85
CA SER A 51 -11.41 7.79 13.64
C SER A 51 -11.58 8.27 12.18
N ALA A 52 -11.81 7.34 11.24
CA ALA A 52 -11.99 7.71 9.84
C ALA A 52 -13.37 8.33 9.61
N PRO A 53 -13.48 9.45 8.87
CA PRO A 53 -14.77 9.87 8.35
C PRO A 53 -15.36 8.73 7.49
N PRO A 54 -16.69 8.60 7.40
CA PRO A 54 -17.31 7.54 6.63
C PRO A 54 -16.74 7.54 5.21
N PRO A 55 -16.41 6.36 4.63
CA PRO A 55 -15.80 6.30 3.32
C PRO A 55 -16.71 7.03 2.34
N THR A 56 -16.21 8.12 1.77
CA THR A 56 -16.87 8.76 0.64
C THR A 56 -16.73 7.78 -0.52
N VAL A 57 -17.79 7.01 -0.76
CA VAL A 57 -17.94 6.24 -1.99
C VAL A 57 -17.92 7.25 -3.13
N MET A 58 -16.79 7.33 -3.84
CA MET A 58 -16.71 7.95 -5.15
C MET A 58 -17.57 7.09 -6.08
N LEU A 59 -18.88 7.37 -6.11
CA LEU A 59 -19.77 6.87 -7.15
C LEU A 59 -19.29 7.52 -8.44
N GLY A 60 -18.65 6.75 -9.32
CA GLY A 60 -18.20 7.22 -10.62
C GLY A 60 -19.38 7.79 -11.39
N SER A 61 -19.48 9.12 -11.44
CA SER A 61 -20.35 9.82 -12.37
C SER A 61 -19.65 9.82 -13.73
N SER A 62 -19.99 8.84 -14.55
CA SER A 62 -19.74 8.89 -15.98
C SER A 62 -20.60 9.99 -16.57
N ASP A 63 -20.02 11.17 -16.77
CA ASP A 63 -20.55 12.14 -17.73
C ASP A 63 -20.30 11.58 -19.12
N ASP A 64 -21.39 11.11 -19.72
CA ASP A 64 -21.54 10.74 -21.12
C ASP A 64 -21.38 12.01 -21.97
N SER A 65 -20.28 12.09 -22.73
CA SER A 65 -20.18 12.98 -23.88
C SER A 65 -19.16 12.44 -24.88
N ALA A 66 -19.74 11.68 -25.81
CA ALA A 66 -19.45 11.63 -27.23
C ALA A 66 -18.07 11.14 -27.71
N ASP A 67 -18.16 9.95 -28.31
CA ASP A 67 -17.60 9.61 -29.61
C ASP A 67 -16.17 9.08 -29.64
N GLN A 68 -16.05 7.79 -29.33
CA GLN A 68 -15.21 6.86 -30.10
C GLN A 68 -15.78 5.44 -29.99
N VAL A 69 -16.68 5.12 -30.92
CA VAL A 69 -17.20 3.76 -31.11
C VAL A 69 -16.08 2.87 -31.66
N ILE A 70 -15.44 2.09 -30.79
CA ILE A 70 -14.71 0.89 -31.19
C ILE A 70 -15.71 -0.27 -31.06
N PRO A 71 -16.10 -0.96 -32.15
CA PRO A 71 -17.09 -2.02 -32.07
C PRO A 71 -16.54 -3.21 -31.27
N PRO A 72 -17.38 -3.94 -30.51
CA PRO A 72 -16.94 -5.10 -29.77
C PRO A 72 -16.69 -6.22 -30.79
N LYS A 73 -15.44 -6.66 -30.91
CA LYS A 73 -15.14 -7.86 -31.66
C LYS A 73 -15.66 -9.05 -30.83
N LEU A 74 -16.81 -9.56 -31.24
CA LEU A 74 -17.40 -10.78 -30.75
C LEU A 74 -16.44 -11.94 -31.03
N GLY A 75 -15.67 -12.30 -30.01
CA GLY A 75 -14.86 -13.50 -29.95
C GLY A 75 -14.81 -13.92 -28.49
N ALA A 76 -15.38 -15.07 -28.19
CA ALA A 76 -15.24 -15.70 -26.88
C ALA A 76 -13.75 -16.02 -26.65
N ALA A 77 -13.02 -15.06 -26.07
CA ALA A 77 -11.72 -15.33 -25.49
C ALA A 77 -11.97 -15.94 -24.10
N PRO A 78 -11.21 -16.97 -23.69
CA PRO A 78 -11.24 -17.43 -22.31
C PRO A 78 -10.93 -16.22 -21.44
N VAL A 79 -11.67 -16.04 -20.33
CA VAL A 79 -11.32 -15.06 -19.30
C VAL A 79 -9.84 -15.29 -18.99
N GLU A 80 -8.98 -14.37 -19.45
CA GLU A 80 -7.56 -14.47 -19.24
C GLU A 80 -7.37 -14.52 -17.73
N ARG A 81 -6.85 -15.66 -17.26
CA ARG A 81 -6.52 -15.85 -15.86
C ARG A 81 -5.62 -14.66 -15.51
N ASP A 82 -6.12 -13.76 -14.68
CA ASP A 82 -5.49 -12.49 -14.34
C ASP A 82 -3.99 -12.74 -14.12
N GLU A 83 -3.12 -12.14 -14.92
CA GLU A 83 -1.67 -12.45 -14.94
C GLU A 83 -1.05 -12.37 -13.53
N THR A 84 -1.63 -11.52 -12.69
CA THR A 84 -1.29 -11.37 -11.28
C THR A 84 -1.60 -12.62 -10.46
N GLU A 85 -2.72 -13.30 -10.73
CA GLU A 85 -3.10 -14.53 -10.01
C GLU A 85 -2.16 -15.69 -10.34
N ALA A 86 -1.74 -15.79 -11.61
CA ALA A 86 -0.68 -16.71 -11.99
C ALA A 86 0.65 -16.40 -11.28
N ALA A 87 1.00 -15.12 -11.14
CA ALA A 87 2.17 -14.70 -10.38
C ALA A 87 2.05 -15.06 -8.89
N ILE A 88 0.89 -14.87 -8.25
CA ILE A 88 0.64 -15.27 -6.86
C ILE A 88 0.83 -16.79 -6.70
N LEU A 89 0.21 -17.58 -7.57
CA LEU A 89 0.32 -19.05 -7.50
C LEU A 89 1.77 -19.52 -7.65
N SER A 90 2.63 -18.77 -8.35
CA SER A 90 4.06 -19.07 -8.46
C SER A 90 4.86 -18.77 -7.18
N LEU A 91 4.36 -17.88 -6.32
CA LEU A 91 4.98 -17.56 -5.03
C LEU A 91 4.59 -18.57 -3.93
N LEU A 92 3.45 -19.25 -4.09
CA LEU A 92 2.95 -20.20 -3.13
C LEU A 92 3.65 -21.56 -3.27
N GLN A 93 3.93 -22.18 -2.14
CA GLN A 93 4.27 -23.60 -2.10
C GLN A 93 3.04 -24.45 -2.44
N PRO A 94 3.21 -25.70 -2.88
CA PRO A 94 2.08 -26.58 -3.16
C PRO A 94 1.13 -26.72 -1.94
N PRO A 95 -0.20 -26.75 -2.18
CA PRO A 95 -1.20 -26.89 -1.12
C PRO A 95 -1.13 -28.27 -0.47
N GLU A 96 -1.35 -28.37 0.85
CA GLU A 96 -1.50 -29.65 1.56
C GLU A 96 -2.97 -30.00 1.80
N ARG A 97 -3.89 -29.03 1.65
CA ARG A 97 -5.33 -29.22 1.79
C ARG A 97 -6.07 -28.97 0.48
N ALA A 98 -7.02 -29.84 0.17
CA ALA A 98 -7.95 -29.63 -0.94
C ALA A 98 -8.77 -28.34 -0.72
N GLY A 99 -8.85 -27.49 -1.75
CA GLY A 99 -9.52 -26.19 -1.69
C GLY A 99 -8.63 -25.02 -1.27
N SER A 100 -7.33 -25.25 -1.05
CA SER A 100 -6.31 -24.20 -0.90
C SER A 100 -5.67 -23.89 -2.26
N LEU A 101 -5.38 -22.61 -2.51
CA LEU A 101 -4.58 -22.13 -3.64
C LEU A 101 -3.11 -22.54 -3.50
N GLY A 102 -2.62 -22.66 -2.27
CA GLY A 102 -1.22 -22.99 -1.98
C GLY A 102 -0.85 -22.60 -0.56
N ARG A 103 0.45 -22.69 -0.24
CA ARG A 103 0.95 -22.37 1.09
C ARG A 103 1.93 -21.21 1.09
N LEU A 104 1.81 -20.40 2.14
CA LEU A 104 2.80 -19.40 2.49
C LEU A 104 3.34 -19.73 3.88
N ALA A 105 4.53 -20.33 3.92
CA ALA A 105 5.11 -20.93 5.12
C ALA A 105 4.14 -21.94 5.78
N HIS A 106 3.59 -21.61 6.94
CA HIS A 106 2.70 -22.50 7.71
C HIS A 106 1.21 -22.27 7.43
N TYR A 107 0.86 -21.29 6.58
CA TYR A 107 -0.51 -20.92 6.29
C TYR A 107 -0.98 -21.53 4.97
N GLU A 108 -2.21 -22.05 4.97
CA GLU A 108 -2.95 -22.42 3.75
C GLU A 108 -3.67 -21.19 3.23
N VAL A 109 -3.41 -20.82 1.98
CA VAL A 109 -4.03 -19.68 1.30
C VAL A 109 -5.28 -20.17 0.59
N LEU A 110 -6.44 -19.66 0.96
CA LEU A 110 -7.74 -20.08 0.44
C LEU A 110 -8.17 -19.23 -0.76
N GLU A 111 -7.95 -17.92 -0.69
CA GLU A 111 -8.40 -16.98 -1.73
C GLU A 111 -7.59 -15.68 -1.72
N VAL A 112 -7.66 -14.96 -2.84
CA VAL A 112 -7.14 -13.59 -2.97
C VAL A 112 -8.28 -12.62 -2.65
N LEU A 113 -8.13 -11.84 -1.58
CA LEU A 113 -9.15 -10.91 -1.12
C LEU A 113 -9.10 -9.56 -1.84
N GLY A 114 -7.91 -9.12 -2.27
CA GLY A 114 -7.77 -7.83 -2.92
C GLY A 114 -6.33 -7.52 -3.36
N LYS A 115 -6.24 -6.55 -4.27
CA LYS A 115 -4.99 -6.05 -4.84
C LYS A 115 -4.99 -4.53 -4.71
N GLY A 116 -3.89 -3.97 -4.22
CA GLY A 116 -3.71 -2.53 -4.10
C GLY A 116 -2.27 -2.12 -4.40
N ALA A 117 -2.00 -0.81 -4.34
CA ALA A 117 -0.65 -0.28 -4.52
C ALA A 117 0.39 -0.85 -3.53
N PHE A 118 -0.07 -1.34 -2.38
CA PHE A 118 0.77 -1.93 -1.32
C PHE A 118 0.82 -3.46 -1.35
N GLY A 119 0.42 -4.08 -2.48
CA GLY A 119 0.48 -5.52 -2.67
C GLY A 119 -0.89 -6.20 -2.59
N ILE A 120 -0.87 -7.47 -2.14
CA ILE A 120 -1.97 -8.40 -2.32
C ILE A 120 -2.38 -8.95 -0.95
N VAL A 121 -3.68 -9.00 -0.69
CA VAL A 121 -4.23 -9.55 0.54
C VAL A 121 -4.75 -10.95 0.27
N LEU A 122 -4.27 -11.90 1.07
CA LEU A 122 -4.62 -13.31 1.01
C LEU A 122 -5.38 -13.70 2.27
N LYS A 123 -6.28 -14.67 2.15
CA LYS A 123 -6.99 -15.29 3.26
C LYS A 123 -6.54 -16.72 3.48
#